data_AF-A0A0Z8KBV6-F1
#
_entry.id   AF-A0A0Z8KBV6-F1
#
_cell.length_a   1.000
_cell.length_b   1.000
_cell.length_c   1.000
_cell.angle_alpha   90.00
_cell.angle_beta   90.00
_cell.angle_gamma   90.00
#
_symmetry.space_group_name_H-M   'P 1'
#
loop_
_entity.id
_entity.type
_entity.pdbx_description
1 polymer ?
#
loop_
_entity_poly.entity_id
_entity_poly.type
_entity_poly.pdbx_seq_one_letter_code
_entity_poly.pdbx_strand_id
1 'polypeptide(L)' 'MWDKQLDSLEVSYATLMTAREEGRVEGRVEGREEVQISSARNFLRSGFPPAVIAENLNLPLERVLQLQSELTANP' A
#
# COMPACT_ATOMS: atom_id res chain seq x y z
N MET A 1 -31.86 -28.67 -20.82
CA MET A 1 -31.76 -27.27 -20.37
C MET A 1 -31.22 -27.28 -18.93
N TRP A 2 -29.95 -27.64 -18.78
CA TRP A 2 -29.24 -27.72 -17.48
C TRP A 2 -28.04 -26.74 -17.42
N ASP A 3 -27.67 -26.14 -18.54
CA ASP A 3 -26.42 -25.38 -18.68
C ASP A 3 -26.50 -23.99 -18.02
N LYS A 4 -27.65 -23.30 -18.15
CA LYS A 4 -27.82 -21.92 -17.65
C LYS A 4 -27.65 -21.75 -16.14
N GLN A 5 -27.97 -22.77 -15.34
CA GLN A 5 -27.82 -22.72 -13.88
C GLN A 5 -26.38 -23.01 -13.45
N LEU A 6 -25.66 -23.83 -14.21
CA LEU A 6 -24.25 -24.14 -13.98
C LEU A 6 -23.38 -22.93 -14.37
N ASP A 7 -23.68 -22.30 -15.51
CA ASP A 7 -23.01 -21.08 -16.00
C ASP A 7 -23.16 -19.92 -15.00
N SER A 8 -24.33 -19.77 -14.38
CA SER A 8 -24.59 -18.74 -13.36
C SER A 8 -23.77 -18.95 -12.08
N LEU A 9 -23.61 -20.21 -11.67
CA LEU A 9 -22.81 -20.57 -10.49
C LEU A 9 -21.31 -20.37 -10.74
N GLU A 10 -20.85 -20.71 -11.95
CA GLU A 10 -19.45 -20.57 -12.38
C GLU A 10 -19.04 -19.09 -12.49
N VAL A 11 -19.89 -18.25 -13.09
CA VAL A 11 -19.67 -16.79 -13.15
C VAL A 11 -19.66 -16.17 -11.75
N SER A 12 -20.56 -16.59 -10.87
CA SER A 12 -20.61 -16.14 -9.47
C SER A 12 -19.34 -16.52 -8.69
N TYR A 13 -18.89 -17.77 -8.84
CA TYR A 13 -17.66 -18.25 -8.20
C TYR A 13 -16.43 -17.51 -8.72
N ALA A 14 -16.30 -17.35 -10.04
CA ALA A 14 -15.19 -16.61 -10.65
C ALA A 14 -15.12 -15.17 -10.10
N THR A 15 -16.27 -14.49 -10.01
CA THR A 15 -16.38 -13.11 -9.49
C THR A 15 -15.97 -13.00 -8.02
N LEU A 16 -16.37 -13.96 -7.19
CA LEU A 16 -15.98 -13.99 -5.77
C LEU A 16 -14.49 -14.28 -5.59
N MET A 17 -13.93 -15.14 -6.43
CA MET A 17 -12.50 -15.48 -6.41
C MET A 17 -11.63 -14.31 -6.86
N THR A 18 -12.05 -13.57 -7.90
CA THR A 18 -11.34 -12.35 -8.32
C THR A 18 -11.41 -11.28 -7.25
N ALA A 19 -12.59 -11.00 -6.68
CA ALA A 19 -12.74 -9.99 -5.62
C ALA A 19 -11.91 -10.32 -4.36
N ARG A 20 -11.80 -11.61 -4.00
CA ARG A 20 -10.94 -12.06 -2.91
C ARG A 20 -9.46 -11.82 -3.21
N GLU A 21 -9.01 -12.12 -4.43
CA GLU A 21 -7.61 -11.96 -4.80
C GLU A 21 -7.24 -10.48 -4.93
N GLU A 22 -8.11 -9.66 -5.52
CA GLU A 22 -7.97 -8.21 -5.59
C GLU A 22 -7.85 -7.61 -4.18
N GLY A 23 -8.78 -7.89 -3.26
CA GLY A 23 -8.71 -7.39 -1.89
C GLY A 23 -7.46 -7.87 -1.13
N ARG A 24 -6.94 -9.05 -1.45
CA ARG A 24 -5.69 -9.59 -0.88
C ARG A 24 -4.45 -8.87 -1.45
N VAL A 25 -4.49 -8.41 -2.70
CA VAL A 25 -3.43 -7.64 -3.33
C VAL A 25 -3.46 -6.21 -2.82
N GLU A 26 -4.62 -5.55 -2.83
CA GLU A 26 -4.82 -4.19 -2.32
C GLU A 26 -4.38 -4.06 -0.87
N GLY A 27 -4.84 -4.95 0.02
CA GLY A 27 -4.44 -4.90 1.43
C GLY A 27 -2.94 -5.12 1.68
N ARG A 28 -2.22 -5.80 0.76
CA ARG A 28 -0.76 -5.89 0.85
C ARG A 28 -0.07 -4.62 0.39
N VAL A 29 -0.59 -3.97 -0.65
CA VAL A 29 -0.02 -2.73 -1.17
C VAL A 29 -0.22 -1.61 -0.13
N GLU A 30 -1.44 -1.43 0.35
CA GLU A 30 -1.78 -0.43 1.38
C GLU A 30 -0.96 -0.65 2.65
N GLY A 31 -0.92 -1.88 3.17
CA GLY A 31 -0.13 -2.18 4.38
C GLY A 31 1.37 -1.94 4.21
N ARG A 32 1.92 -2.16 3.01
CA ARG A 32 3.33 -1.87 2.72
C ARG A 32 3.58 -0.36 2.69
N GLU A 33 2.70 0.41 2.05
CA GLU A 33 2.82 1.87 1.98
C GLU A 33 2.68 2.51 3.37
N GLU A 34 1.73 2.06 4.19
CA GLU A 34 1.55 2.55 5.56
C GLU A 34 2.79 2.30 6.44
N VAL A 35 3.37 1.10 6.35
CA VAL A 35 4.60 0.76 7.10
C VAL A 35 5.78 1.58 6.63
N GLN A 36 5.93 1.80 5.31
CA GLN A 36 6.99 2.63 4.76
C GLN A 36 6.86 4.09 5.20
N ILE A 37 5.65 4.67 5.14
CA ILE A 37 5.42 6.06 5.54
C ILE A 37 5.62 6.25 7.04
N SER A 38 5.08 5.36 7.87
CA SER A 38 5.25 5.43 9.33
C SER A 38 6.72 5.28 9.74
N SER A 39 7.44 4.34 9.12
CA SER A 39 8.88 4.16 9.34
C SER A 39 9.68 5.39 8.90
N ALA A 40 9.40 5.95 7.72
CA ALA A 40 10.06 7.16 7.22
C ALA A 40 9.87 8.34 8.18
N ARG A 41 8.65 8.56 8.68
CA ARG A 41 8.37 9.59 9.68
C ARG A 41 9.16 9.38 10.98
N ASN A 42 9.24 8.15 11.47
CA ASN A 42 10.03 7.83 12.66
C ASN A 42 11.52 8.13 12.45
N PHE A 43 12.09 7.71 11.32
CA PHE A 43 13.48 8.00 11.00
C PHE A 43 13.76 9.51 10.85
N LEU A 44 12.85 10.26 10.23
CA LEU A 44 12.96 11.73 10.14
C LEU A 44 12.95 12.37 11.53
N ARG A 45 12.09 11.91 12.44
CA ARG A 45 12.05 12.38 13.84
C ARG A 45 13.31 11.99 14.63
N SER A 46 13.92 10.86 14.31
CA SER A 46 15.20 10.43 14.88
C SER A 46 16.42 11.14 14.26
N GLY A 47 16.23 12.01 13.26
CA GLY A 47 17.29 12.83 12.66
C GLY A 47 18.08 12.16 11.54
N PHE A 48 17.57 11.06 10.97
CA PHE A 48 18.22 10.42 9.82
C PHE A 48 18.11 11.28 8.55
N PRO A 49 19.13 11.28 7.67
CA PRO A 49 19.08 12.02 6.41
C PRO A 49 17.99 11.48 5.46
N PRO A 50 17.20 12.35 4.79
CA PRO A 50 16.16 11.94 3.85
C PRO A 50 16.63 10.99 2.73
N ALA A 51 17.85 11.18 2.24
CA ALA A 51 18.44 10.33 1.19
C ALA A 51 18.64 8.88 1.66
N VAL A 52 19.12 8.69 2.89
CA VAL A 52 19.34 7.35 3.48
C VAL A 52 18.00 6.66 3.72
N ILE A 53 16.99 7.41 4.17
CA ILE A 53 15.63 6.89 4.40
C ILE A 53 15.00 6.44 3.09
N ALA A 54 15.11 7.26 2.04
CA ALA A 54 14.59 6.95 0.70
C ALA A 54 15.20 5.65 0.15
N GLU A 55 16.52 5.51 0.24
CA GLU A 55 17.25 4.31 -0.18
C GLU A 55 16.81 3.06 0.59
N ASN A 56 16.76 3.13 1.93
CA ASN A 56 16.48 1.96 2.77
C ASN A 56 15.01 1.52 2.75
N LEU A 57 14.07 2.44 2.51
CA LEU A 57 12.64 2.14 2.50
C LEU A 57 12.09 1.92 1.09
N ASN A 58 12.93 2.00 0.05
CA ASN A 58 12.51 2.01 -1.35
C ASN A 58 11.40 3.06 -1.60
N LEU A 59 11.58 4.25 -1.02
CA LEU A 59 10.67 5.37 -1.22
C LEU A 59 11.33 6.42 -2.12
N PRO A 60 10.56 7.12 -2.97
CA PRO A 60 11.06 8.28 -3.70
C PRO A 60 11.58 9.35 -2.74
N LEU A 61 12.72 9.97 -3.08
CA LEU A 61 13.31 11.02 -2.24
C LEU A 61 12.34 12.19 -2.07
N GLU A 62 11.63 12.57 -3.13
CA GLU A 62 10.61 13.61 -3.10
C GLU A 62 9.53 13.31 -2.06
N ARG A 63 9.14 12.04 -1.93
CA ARG A 63 8.13 11.63 -0.95
C ARG A 63 8.64 11.79 0.48
N VAL A 64 9.90 11.43 0.74
CA VAL A 64 10.52 11.61 2.06
C VAL A 64 10.66 13.09 2.41
N LEU A 65 11.03 13.94 1.46
CA LEU A 65 11.11 15.40 1.66
C LEU A 65 9.74 16.02 1.92
N GLN A 66 8.69 15.53 1.25
CA GLN A 66 7.32 15.94 1.52
C GLN A 66 6.91 15.57 2.95
N LEU A 67 7.21 14.34 3.40
CA LEU A 67 6.94 13.90 4.78
C LEU A 67 7.69 14.73 5.81
N GLN A 68 8.94 15.14 5.51
CA GLN A 68 9.71 16.04 6.36
C GLN A 68 9.04 17.41 6.47
N SER A 69 8.56 17.95 5.35
CA SER A 69 7.86 19.23 5.32
C SER A 69 6.55 19.18 6.11
N GLU A 70 5.77 18.11 5.95
CA GLU A 70 4.55 17.83 6.73
C GLU A 70 4.82 17.80 8.25
N LEU A 71 5.92 17.16 8.67
CA LEU A 71 6.35 17.08 10.08
C LEU A 71 6.74 18.46 10.64
N THR A 72 7.39 19.30 9.85
CA THR A 72 7.77 20.66 10.27
C THR A 72 6.60 21.65 10.24
N ALA A 73 5.58 21.40 9.41
CA ALA A 73 4.43 22.27 9.23
C ALA A 73 3.33 22.05 10.29
N ASN A 74 3.35 20.92 11.00
CA ASN A 74 2.40 20.58 12.06
C ASN A 74 3.16 20.48 13.40
N PRO A 75 3.37 21.61 14.11
CA PRO A 75 4.18 21.67 15.34
C PRO A 75 3.56 20.89 16.52
#